data_AF-A0AA96MW72-F1
#
_entry.id   AF-A0AA96MW72-F1
#
_cell.length_a   1.000
_cell.length_b   1.000
_cell.length_c   1.000
_cell.angle_alpha   90.00
_cell.angle_beta   90.00
_cell.angle_gamma   90.00
#
_symmetry.space_group_name_H-M   'P 1'
#
loop_
_entity.id
_entity.type
_entity.pdbx_description
1 polymer ?
#
loop_
_entity_poly.entity_id
_entity_poly.type
_entity_poly.pdbx_seq_one_letter_code
_entity_poly.pdbx_strand_id
1 'polypeptide(L)' 'MNNSRYKRLQDLEEELRIIRSLYDRFWTEMSQQQQDYLGNIEHKIVKEIRILEEH' A
#
# COMPACT_ATOMS: atom_id res chain seq x y z
N MET A 1 -17.02 9.10 -15.24
CA MET A 1 -16.29 7.93 -14.67
C MET A 1 -14.97 8.27 -13.96
N ASN A 2 -14.48 9.52 -14.00
CA ASN A 2 -13.26 9.94 -13.28
C ASN A 2 -13.32 9.79 -11.75
N ASN A 3 -14.51 9.88 -11.14
CA ASN A 3 -14.65 9.77 -9.69
C ASN A 3 -14.26 8.41 -9.12
N SER A 4 -14.41 7.32 -9.89
CA SER A 4 -14.06 5.97 -9.42
C SER A 4 -12.53 5.79 -9.34
N ARG A 5 -11.81 6.29 -10.35
CA ARG A 5 -10.35 6.24 -10.40
C ARG A 5 -9.70 7.06 -9.30
N TYR A 6 -10.16 8.30 -9.13
CA TYR A 6 -9.65 9.19 -8.09
C TYR A 6 -9.91 8.63 -6.69
N LYS A 7 -11.12 8.10 -6.44
CA LYS A 7 -11.42 7.43 -5.19
C LYS A 7 -10.53 6.21 -4.96
N ARG A 8 -10.31 5.39 -5.99
CA ARG A 8 -9.43 4.22 -5.88
C ARG A 8 -7.98 4.60 -5.57
N LEU A 9 -7.46 5.67 -6.19
CA LEU A 9 -6.15 6.22 -5.86
C LEU A 9 -6.07 6.63 -4.39
N GLN A 10 -7.05 7.39 -3.90
CA GLN A 10 -7.10 7.79 -2.48
C GLN A 10 -7.16 6.59 -1.53
N ASP A 11 -7.97 5.57 -1.86
CA ASP A 11 -8.08 4.35 -1.05
C ASP A 11 -6.73 3.62 -0.98
N LEU A 12 -6.02 3.51 -2.11
CA LEU A 12 -4.70 2.86 -2.18
C LEU A 12 -3.60 3.66 -1.45
N GLU A 13 -3.62 4.99 -1.54
CA GLU A 13 -2.72 5.86 -0.79
C GLU A 13 -2.91 5.72 0.73
N GLU A 14 -4.16 5.60 1.17
CA GLU A 14 -4.51 5.35 2.57
C GLU A 14 -4.02 3.97 3.04
N GLU A 15 -4.20 2.92 2.23
CA GLU A 15 -3.66 1.59 2.53
C GLU A 15 -2.12 1.62 2.67
N LEU A 16 -1.40 2.34 1.79
CA LEU A 16 0.05 2.52 1.93
C LEU A 16 0.43 3.26 3.22
N ARG A 17 -0.34 4.28 3.59
CA ARG A 17 -0.11 5.02 4.83
C ARG A 17 -0.22 4.10 6.04
N ILE A 18 -1.20 3.19 6.05
CA ILE A 18 -1.37 2.20 7.10
C ILE A 18 -0.17 1.25 7.15
N ILE A 19 0.28 0.72 6.01
CA ILE A 19 1.43 -0.19 5.94
C ILE A 19 2.70 0.48 6.47
N ARG A 20 2.96 1.72 6.07
CA ARG A 20 4.10 2.51 6.58
C ARG A 20 4.01 2.71 8.09
N SER A 21 2.81 3.03 8.61
CA SER A 21 2.61 3.12 10.05
C SER A 21 2.82 1.79 10.78
N LEU A 22 2.57 0.65 10.14
CA LEU A 22 2.85 -0.66 10.72
C LEU A 22 4.36 -0.90 10.78
N TYR A 23 5.09 -0.59 9.72
CA TYR A 23 6.55 -0.65 9.72
C TYR A 23 7.15 0.25 10.80
N ASP A 24 6.74 1.52 10.86
CA ASP A 24 7.29 2.47 11.84
C ASP A 24 7.11 2.02 13.29
N ARG A 25 5.99 1.34 13.58
CA ARG A 25 5.64 0.94 14.96
C ARG A 25 6.13 -0.44 15.35
N PHE A 26 6.10 -1.39 14.42
CA PHE A 26 6.23 -2.82 14.75
C PHE A 26 7.39 -3.50 14.01
N TRP A 27 8.20 -2.80 13.20
CA TRP A 27 9.25 -3.42 12.36
C TRP A 27 10.13 -4.41 13.12
N THR A 28 10.63 -4.02 14.30
CA THR A 28 11.52 -4.86 15.12
C THR A 28 10.82 -6.03 15.80
N GLU A 29 9.49 -6.01 15.86
CA GLU A 29 8.65 -7.02 16.52
C GLU A 29 8.01 -7.98 15.52
N MET A 30 7.97 -7.59 14.23
CA MET A 30 7.48 -8.43 13.16
C MET A 30 8.45 -9.59 12.88
N SER A 31 7.89 -10.78 12.71
CA SER A 31 8.64 -11.89 12.13
C SER A 31 8.97 -11.62 10.65
N GLN A 32 9.98 -12.30 10.12
CA GLN A 32 10.31 -12.23 8.70
C GLN A 32 9.09 -12.51 7.81
N GLN A 33 8.26 -13.50 8.18
CA GLN A 33 7.04 -13.83 7.44
C GLN A 33 6.04 -12.67 7.42
N GLN A 34 5.90 -11.92 8.52
CA GLN A 34 5.03 -10.74 8.58
C GLN A 34 5.59 -9.58 7.75
N GLN A 35 6.91 -9.36 7.79
CA GLN A 35 7.58 -8.35 6.97
C GLN A 35 7.42 -8.66 5.47
N ASP A 36 7.65 -9.91 5.07
CA ASP A 36 7.48 -10.37 3.69
C ASP A 36 6.02 -10.24 3.23
N TYR A 37 5.06 -10.57 4.11
CA TYR A 37 3.65 -10.44 3.81
C TYR A 37 3.25 -8.97 3.56
N LEU A 38 3.64 -8.06 4.44
CA LEU A 38 3.40 -6.62 4.26
C LEU A 38 4.11 -6.08 3.02
N GLY A 39 5.35 -6.51 2.76
CA GLY A 39 6.10 -6.06 1.59
C GLY A 39 5.46 -6.49 0.27
N ASN A 40 4.86 -7.69 0.24
CA ASN A 40 4.09 -8.15 -0.90
C ASN A 40 2.80 -7.34 -1.12
N ILE A 41 2.14 -6.89 -0.04
CA ILE A 41 0.97 -6.01 -0.14
C ILE A 41 1.39 -4.64 -0.65
N GLU A 42 2.42 -4.03 -0.04
CA GLU A 42 2.97 -2.74 -0.45
C GLU A 42 3.34 -2.75 -1.94
N HIS A 43 4.06 -3.78 -2.40
CA HIS A 43 4.44 -3.92 -3.80
C HIS A 43 3.24 -3.93 -4.75
N LYS A 44 2.17 -4.64 -4.39
CA LYS A 44 0.93 -4.70 -5.20
C LYS A 44 0.25 -3.34 -5.26
N ILE A 45 0.14 -2.64 -4.13
CA ILE A 45 -0.50 -1.32 -4.08
C ILE A 45 0.28 -0.30 -4.90
N VAL A 46 1.61 -0.22 -4.74
CA VAL A 46 2.45 0.71 -5.51
C VAL A 46 2.32 0.44 -7.01
N LYS A 47 2.26 -0.83 -7.41
CA LYS A 47 2.05 -1.20 -8.82
C LYS A 47 0.68 -0.73 -9.33
N GLU A 48 -0.38 -0.87 -8.53
CA GLU A 48 -1.73 -0.44 -8.92
C GLU A 48 -1.85 1.08 -9.02
N ILE A 49 -1.29 1.83 -8.05
CA ILE A 49 -1.23 3.30 -8.10
C ILE A 49 -0.57 3.75 -9.40
N ARG A 50 0.59 3.18 -9.75
CA ARG A 50 1.31 3.55 -10.97
C ARG A 50 0.48 3.32 -12.23
N ILE A 51 -0.26 2.21 -12.31
CA ILE A 51 -1.18 1.93 -13.43
C ILE A 51 -2.31 2.98 -13.48
N LEU A 52 -2.84 3.39 -12.33
CA LEU A 52 -3.92 4.39 -12.24
C LEU A 52 -3.45 5.83 -12.51
N GLU A 53 -2.17 6.13 -12.32
CA GLU A 53 -1.56 7.42 -12.66
C GLU A 53 -1.18 7.51 -14.15
N GLU A 54 -0.79 6.40 -14.78
CA GLU A 54 -0.40 6.32 -16.19
C GLU A 54 -1.61 6.33 -17.17
N HIS A 55 -2.84 6.09 -16.68
CA HIS A 55 -4.08 5.98 -17.47
C HIS A 55 -5.22 6.85 -16.92
#